data_AF-A0A965BAB4-F1
#
_entry.id   AF-A0A965BAB4-F1
#
_cell.length_a   1.000
_cell.length_b   1.000
_cell.length_c   1.000
_cell.angle_alpha   90.00
_cell.angle_beta   90.00
_cell.angle_gamma   90.00
#
_symmetry.space_group_name_H-M   'P 1'
#
loop_
_entity.id
_entity.type
_entity.pdbx_description
1 polymer ?
#
loop_
_entity_poly.entity_id
_entity_poly.type
_entity_poly.pdbx_seq_one_letter_code
_entity_poly.pdbx_strand_id
1 'polypeptide(L)'
;MWATQKRKRVMTSTAKPLTSEDDDASLIEIDDAEATPEDVGSPENGAHSEFESDSGMGVSMAIRTRRTIRRWTDRPVAPEVVKELLECALWAPSACNMQLWDFVVITDKATRDALAPAVPHADKAQVCIFICYNTRFSQGSYANIQSASAAVMNMLLRAHSLGLGGFWQATITDRLLLREILRLPRDVEVLSTTLFGYPAESPGAPARRDPSHLVHWEKYDLTRKPVLPSAWRPTNWTLAQVADYHQARIRAGPRYNKPVASEYRAVRGYLGHALRRAGVNASGKVVVDLLPCTGLYLEAMSNEVPEASFQFVELGRQVAEFVQRRLPRPATFHQYAMTATGGASSDIADASSDAATLVFRLENLPTAERRRLLAEARRILKPGGTLVVVHTNVR
;
A
#
# COMPACT_ATOMS: atom_id res chain seq x y z
N MET A 1 -29.10 43.39 19.62
CA MET A 1 -27.85 43.32 20.41
C MET A 1 -27.37 41.88 20.37
N TRP A 2 -26.21 41.48 19.87
CA TRP A 2 -25.05 42.13 19.28
C TRP A 2 -24.56 41.20 18.16
N ALA A 3 -24.21 41.79 17.02
CA ALA A 3 -23.59 41.11 15.88
C ALA A 3 -22.07 41.25 15.99
N THR A 4 -21.31 40.17 15.79
CA THR A 4 -19.85 40.23 15.73
C THR A 4 -19.38 40.04 14.28
N GLN A 5 -18.73 41.08 13.79
CA GLN A 5 -18.46 41.40 12.39
C GLN A 5 -17.16 40.74 11.92
N LYS A 6 -17.22 39.92 10.87
CA LYS A 6 -16.04 39.39 10.15
C LYS A 6 -15.40 40.53 9.34
N ARG A 7 -14.17 40.94 9.65
CA ARG A 7 -13.38 41.82 8.79
C ARG A 7 -12.48 40.99 7.87
N LYS A 8 -12.79 40.99 6.57
CA LYS A 8 -11.87 40.63 5.48
C LYS A 8 -10.92 41.80 5.26
N ARG A 9 -9.60 41.59 5.35
CA ARG A 9 -8.60 42.53 4.83
C ARG A 9 -8.25 42.12 3.40
N VAL A 10 -8.58 42.97 2.45
CA VAL A 10 -8.08 42.95 1.08
C VAL A 10 -6.81 43.79 1.08
N MET A 11 -5.67 43.20 0.71
CA MET A 11 -4.44 43.96 0.44
C MET A 11 -4.28 44.06 -1.08
N THR A 12 -4.51 45.26 -1.62
CA THR A 12 -4.08 45.67 -2.95
C THR A 12 -2.69 46.28 -2.83
N SER A 13 -1.67 45.68 -3.45
CA SER A 13 -0.34 46.27 -3.59
C SER A 13 -0.24 46.95 -4.96
N THR A 14 -0.15 48.27 -4.96
CA THR A 14 0.30 49.05 -6.12
C THR A 14 1.80 49.31 -5.96
N ALA A 15 2.59 48.81 -6.89
CA ALA A 15 4.03 49.07 -6.95
C ALA A 15 4.31 50.56 -7.24
N LYS A 16 5.25 51.16 -6.50
CA LYS A 16 5.93 52.41 -6.84
C LYS A 16 7.45 52.20 -6.78
N PRO A 17 8.24 52.93 -7.59
CA PRO A 17 9.65 52.65 -7.80
C PRO A 17 10.50 53.12 -6.62
N LEU A 18 11.59 52.39 -6.35
CA LEU A 18 12.63 52.76 -5.40
C LEU A 18 13.41 53.98 -5.92
N THR A 19 13.46 55.03 -5.11
CA THR A 19 14.54 56.01 -5.11
C THR A 19 15.22 55.97 -3.75
N SER A 20 16.53 56.06 -3.80
CA SER A 20 17.53 55.93 -2.75
C SER A 20 17.39 56.95 -1.62
N GLU A 21 18.02 56.60 -0.49
CA GLU A 21 18.33 57.41 0.70
C GLU A 21 17.30 57.31 1.82
N ASP A 22 17.56 56.38 2.76
CA ASP A 22 17.66 56.62 4.21
C ASP A 22 17.75 55.27 4.95
N ASP A 23 18.99 54.81 5.19
CA ASP A 23 19.31 53.69 6.07
C ASP A 23 19.51 54.23 7.50
N ASP A 24 18.58 53.95 8.40
CA ASP A 24 18.81 54.00 9.84
C ASP A 24 18.40 52.65 10.45
N ALA A 25 19.37 51.74 10.48
CA ALA A 25 19.26 50.45 11.14
C ALA A 25 20.15 50.48 12.39
N SER A 26 19.51 50.61 13.56
CA SER A 26 20.13 50.32 14.84
C SER A 26 20.59 48.85 14.87
N LEU A 27 21.89 48.65 14.69
CA LEU A 27 22.57 47.38 14.88
C LEU A 27 22.62 47.07 16.38
N ILE A 28 22.12 45.89 16.75
CA ILE A 28 22.40 45.29 18.06
C ILE A 28 23.80 44.71 17.96
N GLU A 29 24.76 45.31 18.67
CA GLU A 29 26.10 44.76 18.87
C GLU A 29 25.98 43.44 19.64
N ILE A 30 26.56 42.38 19.08
CA ILE A 30 26.82 41.11 19.77
C ILE A 30 28.31 41.13 20.09
N ASP A 31 28.61 41.07 21.38
CA ASP A 31 29.95 41.10 21.95
C ASP A 31 30.71 39.79 21.60
N ASP A 32 31.73 39.89 20.76
CA ASP A 32 32.64 38.78 20.45
C ASP A 32 33.64 38.61 21.60
N ALA A 33 33.26 37.82 22.60
CA ALA A 33 34.20 37.34 23.61
C ALA A 33 35.06 36.21 23.02
N GLU A 34 36.32 36.51 22.73
CA GLU A 34 37.36 35.51 22.42
C GLU A 34 37.51 34.52 23.59
N ALA A 35 36.93 33.33 23.45
CA ALA A 35 37.26 32.18 24.27
C ALA A 35 38.48 31.47 23.66
N THR A 36 39.58 31.43 24.39
CA THR A 36 40.75 30.62 24.05
C THR A 36 40.36 29.13 23.99
N PRO A 37 40.92 28.32 23.08
CA PRO A 37 40.58 26.91 22.99
C PRO A 37 41.20 26.18 24.19
N GLU A 38 40.38 25.84 25.18
CA GLU A 38 40.72 24.76 26.08
C GLU A 38 40.64 23.45 25.29
N ASP A 39 41.71 22.66 25.40
CA ASP A 39 41.91 21.37 24.75
C ASP A 39 40.86 20.37 25.27
N VAL A 40 39.69 20.37 24.64
CA VAL A 40 38.68 19.34 24.86
C VAL A 40 39.19 18.10 24.13
N GLY A 41 39.90 17.26 24.88
CA GLY A 41 40.43 15.99 24.42
C GLY A 41 39.42 15.27 23.52
N SER A 42 39.89 14.90 22.33
CA SER A 42 39.11 14.12 21.37
C SER A 42 38.48 12.93 22.11
N PRO A 43 37.18 12.64 21.94
CA PRO A 43 36.62 11.44 22.52
C PRO A 43 37.42 10.27 21.94
N GLU A 44 38.12 9.56 22.81
CA GLU A 44 38.86 8.36 22.45
C GLU A 44 37.94 7.48 21.62
N ASN A 45 38.43 7.06 20.44
CA ASN A 45 37.76 6.12 19.57
C ASN A 45 37.43 4.86 20.38
N GLY A 46 36.19 4.81 20.88
CA GLY A 46 35.66 3.68 21.63
C GLY A 46 35.76 2.45 20.75
N ALA A 47 36.56 1.50 21.23
CA ALA A 47 36.73 0.12 20.79
C ALA A 47 35.86 -0.26 19.58
N HIS A 48 36.51 -0.43 18.42
CA HIS A 48 35.96 -1.25 17.36
C HIS A 48 35.68 -2.64 17.94
N SER A 49 34.41 -2.91 18.26
CA SER A 49 33.90 -4.26 18.43
C SER A 49 34.32 -5.03 17.19
N GLU A 50 35.31 -5.91 17.32
CA GLU A 50 35.64 -6.89 16.31
C GLU A 50 34.35 -7.64 16.00
N PHE A 51 33.76 -7.40 14.81
CA PHE A 51 32.61 -8.15 14.35
C PHE A 51 33.06 -9.60 14.19
N GLU A 52 32.77 -10.44 15.19
CA GLU A 52 32.96 -11.88 15.11
C GLU A 52 32.37 -12.40 13.80
N SER A 53 33.06 -13.37 13.18
CA SER A 53 32.75 -13.90 11.85
C SER A 53 31.24 -14.04 11.61
N ASP A 54 30.72 -13.30 10.61
CA ASP A 54 29.30 -13.25 10.26
C ASP A 54 28.77 -14.67 9.97
N SER A 55 28.18 -15.30 11.00
CA SER A 55 27.49 -16.59 10.91
C SER A 55 26.12 -16.47 10.23
N GLY A 56 25.77 -15.26 9.77
CA GLY A 56 24.53 -14.94 9.09
C GLY A 56 24.53 -15.24 7.59
N MET A 57 23.33 -15.19 7.02
CA MET A 57 23.13 -15.22 5.58
C MET A 57 23.81 -14.02 4.91
N GLY A 58 24.65 -14.27 3.90
CA GLY A 58 25.31 -13.20 3.15
C GLY A 58 24.33 -12.19 2.52
N VAL A 59 24.75 -10.92 2.44
CA VAL A 59 23.91 -9.76 2.08
C VAL A 59 23.07 -9.96 0.82
N SER A 60 23.68 -10.47 -0.26
CA SER A 60 22.98 -10.69 -1.54
C SER A 60 21.86 -11.73 -1.41
N MET A 61 22.07 -12.76 -0.60
CA MET A 61 21.04 -13.77 -0.31
C MET A 61 19.94 -13.18 0.57
N ALA A 62 20.29 -12.40 1.60
CA ALA A 62 19.32 -11.73 2.47
C ALA A 62 18.38 -10.82 1.67
N ILE A 63 18.92 -9.97 0.79
CA ILE A 63 18.13 -9.06 -0.06
C ILE A 63 17.15 -9.82 -0.95
N ARG A 64 17.59 -10.91 -1.59
CA ARG A 64 16.78 -11.64 -2.58
C ARG A 64 15.76 -12.59 -1.95
N THR A 65 16.07 -13.16 -0.79
CA THR A 65 15.24 -14.19 -0.15
C THR A 65 14.30 -13.65 0.93
N ARG A 66 14.55 -12.46 1.50
CA ARG A 66 13.66 -11.87 2.51
C ARG A 66 12.21 -11.78 2.03
N ARG A 67 11.28 -12.17 2.90
CA ARG A 67 9.83 -12.03 2.70
C ARG A 67 9.21 -11.24 3.85
N THR A 68 8.03 -10.69 3.60
CA THR A 68 7.22 -10.11 4.68
C THR A 68 6.48 -11.24 5.38
N ILE A 69 6.72 -11.39 6.68
CA ILE A 69 6.12 -12.41 7.53
C ILE A 69 5.04 -11.76 8.39
N ARG A 70 3.83 -12.33 8.44
CA ARG A 70 2.68 -11.83 9.21
C ARG A 70 2.08 -12.87 10.16
N ARG A 71 2.66 -14.08 10.16
CA ARG A 71 2.42 -15.14 11.13
C ARG A 71 3.76 -15.57 11.74
N TRP A 72 3.83 -15.56 13.06
CA TRP A 72 4.99 -15.96 13.83
C TRP A 72 4.63 -17.11 14.77
N THR A 73 5.63 -17.85 15.24
CA THR A 73 5.49 -18.82 16.33
C THR A 73 5.46 -18.09 17.66
N ASP A 74 5.19 -18.79 18.77
CA ASP A 74 5.24 -18.21 20.12
C ASP A 74 6.66 -18.13 20.70
N ARG A 75 7.70 -18.53 19.93
CA ARG A 75 9.08 -18.53 20.41
C ARG A 75 9.52 -17.09 20.73
N PRO A 76 10.01 -16.80 21.95
CA PRO A 76 10.47 -15.47 22.31
C PRO A 76 11.74 -15.08 21.54
N VAL A 77 11.87 -13.80 21.21
CA VAL A 77 13.08 -13.22 20.64
C VAL A 77 13.98 -12.76 21.79
N ALA A 78 15.24 -13.20 21.77
CA ALA A 78 16.20 -12.83 22.81
C ALA A 78 16.50 -11.32 22.77
N PRO A 79 16.67 -10.64 23.93
CA PRO A 79 17.00 -9.21 23.98
C PRO A 79 18.25 -8.84 23.18
N GLU A 80 19.23 -9.74 23.11
CA GLU A 80 20.50 -9.58 22.40
C GLU A 80 20.25 -9.45 20.90
N VAL A 81 19.35 -10.27 20.35
CA VAL A 81 18.92 -10.15 18.94
C VAL A 81 18.27 -8.79 18.71
N VAL A 82 17.44 -8.31 19.63
CA VAL A 82 16.79 -6.99 19.48
C VAL A 82 17.81 -5.85 19.49
N LYS A 83 18.82 -5.91 20.38
CA LYS A 83 19.93 -4.94 20.43
C LYS A 83 20.70 -4.95 19.12
N GLU A 84 21.03 -6.12 18.60
CA GLU A 84 21.74 -6.28 17.34
C GLU A 84 20.95 -5.71 16.15
N LEU A 85 19.62 -5.88 16.11
CA LEU A 85 18.77 -5.23 15.12
C LEU A 85 18.88 -3.71 15.21
N LEU A 86 18.81 -3.14 16.42
CA LEU A 86 18.94 -1.71 16.64
C LEU A 86 20.33 -1.19 16.25
N GLU A 87 21.41 -1.89 16.60
CA GLU A 87 22.77 -1.56 16.17
C GLU A 87 22.86 -1.49 14.65
N CYS A 88 22.32 -2.48 13.93
CA CYS A 88 22.24 -2.43 12.47
C CYS A 88 21.41 -1.25 11.96
N ALA A 89 20.36 -0.84 12.68
CA ALA A 89 19.56 0.33 12.35
C ALA A 89 20.38 1.62 12.44
N LEU A 90 21.24 1.76 13.46
CA LEU A 90 22.10 2.93 13.68
C LEU A 90 23.18 3.10 12.61
N TRP A 91 23.61 2.02 11.97
CA TRP A 91 24.51 2.06 10.82
C TRP A 91 23.86 2.55 9.52
N ALA A 92 22.56 2.87 9.52
CA ALA A 92 21.91 3.44 8.35
C ALA A 92 22.37 4.89 8.08
N PRO A 93 22.44 5.32 6.81
CA PRO A 93 22.69 6.72 6.49
C PRO A 93 21.56 7.61 6.99
N SER A 94 21.92 8.77 7.53
CA SER A 94 21.00 9.83 7.96
C SER A 94 21.37 11.15 7.29
N ALA A 95 20.36 11.95 6.93
CA ALA A 95 20.60 13.27 6.33
C ALA A 95 21.44 14.16 7.27
N CYS A 96 22.53 14.72 6.74
CA CYS A 96 23.52 15.48 7.50
C CYS A 96 24.04 14.74 8.76
N ASN A 97 23.96 13.41 8.76
CA ASN A 97 24.22 12.54 9.91
C ASN A 97 23.46 12.94 11.20
N MET A 98 22.30 13.60 11.09
CA MET A 98 21.60 14.14 12.26
C MET A 98 21.00 13.07 13.17
N GLN A 99 20.67 11.89 12.62
CA GLN A 99 20.17 10.74 13.39
C GLN A 99 18.97 11.09 14.29
N LEU A 100 18.06 11.95 13.82
CA LEU A 100 16.89 12.43 14.60
C LEU A 100 15.78 11.38 14.72
N TRP A 101 16.13 10.10 14.58
CA TRP A 101 15.26 8.97 14.82
C TRP A 101 15.33 8.57 16.29
N ASP A 102 14.19 8.18 16.84
CA ASP A 102 14.10 7.49 18.12
C ASP A 102 13.47 6.12 17.88
N PHE A 103 13.94 5.09 18.59
CA PHE A 103 13.39 3.75 18.49
C PHE A 103 12.69 3.36 19.79
N VAL A 104 11.38 3.16 19.75
CA VAL A 104 10.62 2.65 20.91
C VAL A 104 10.40 1.15 20.73
N VAL A 105 11.04 0.34 21.57
CA VAL A 105 10.96 -1.12 21.52
C VAL A 105 9.89 -1.61 22.50
N ILE A 106 8.95 -2.41 22.02
CA ILE A 106 7.89 -3.03 22.81
C ILE A 106 8.01 -4.55 22.72
N THR A 107 8.37 -5.18 23.84
CA THR A 107 8.42 -6.64 24.04
C THR A 107 7.44 -7.15 25.09
N ASP A 108 6.77 -6.24 25.82
CA ASP A 108 5.70 -6.60 26.75
C ASP A 108 4.42 -6.98 26.00
N LYS A 109 3.81 -8.11 26.38
CA LYS A 109 2.65 -8.66 25.68
C LYS A 109 1.42 -7.76 25.85
N ALA A 110 1.16 -7.27 27.06
CA ALA A 110 -0.03 -6.46 27.32
C ALA A 110 0.00 -5.16 26.48
N THR A 111 1.17 -4.55 26.37
CA THR A 111 1.37 -3.36 25.53
C THR A 111 1.19 -3.67 24.04
N ARG A 112 1.70 -4.81 23.55
CA ARG A 112 1.49 -5.24 22.16
C ARG A 112 0.01 -5.50 21.85
N ASP A 113 -0.72 -6.11 22.77
CA ASP A 113 -2.16 -6.33 22.63
C ASP A 113 -2.93 -4.98 22.52
N ALA A 114 -2.55 -4.00 23.36
CA ALA A 114 -3.13 -2.65 23.32
C ALA A 114 -2.82 -1.88 22.02
N LEU A 115 -1.70 -2.21 21.34
CA LEU A 115 -1.30 -1.59 20.08
C LEU A 115 -2.00 -2.18 18.85
N ALA A 116 -2.57 -3.39 18.95
CA ALA A 116 -3.18 -4.09 17.82
C ALA A 116 -4.27 -3.30 17.05
N PRO A 117 -5.10 -2.46 17.69
CA PRO A 117 -6.05 -1.60 16.98
C PRO A 117 -5.38 -0.57 16.05
N ALA A 118 -4.23 -0.02 16.45
CA ALA A 118 -3.48 0.97 15.66
C ALA A 118 -2.51 0.30 14.66
N VAL A 119 -1.92 -0.82 15.06
CA VAL A 119 -0.87 -1.54 14.34
C VAL A 119 -1.31 -2.99 14.15
N PRO A 120 -1.87 -3.32 12.97
CA PRO A 120 -2.26 -4.69 12.67
C PRO A 120 -1.09 -5.66 12.89
N HIS A 121 -1.37 -6.78 13.54
CA HIS A 121 -0.40 -7.84 13.87
C HIS A 121 0.56 -7.55 15.04
N ALA A 122 0.46 -6.39 15.71
CA ALA A 122 1.30 -6.11 16.88
C ALA A 122 1.14 -7.15 17.99
N ASP A 123 -0.08 -7.63 18.21
CA ASP A 123 -0.45 -8.71 19.15
C ASP A 123 0.21 -10.07 18.84
N LYS A 124 0.62 -10.28 17.59
CA LYS A 124 1.12 -11.58 17.09
C LYS A 124 2.63 -11.65 16.98
N ALA A 125 3.29 -10.51 16.82
CA ALA A 125 4.75 -10.44 16.83
C ALA A 125 5.27 -10.52 18.26
N GLN A 126 6.54 -10.90 18.43
CA GLN A 126 7.19 -10.89 19.74
C GLN A 126 7.82 -9.53 20.06
N VAL A 127 8.20 -8.78 19.03
CA VAL A 127 8.85 -7.48 19.16
C VAL A 127 8.23 -6.49 18.19
N CYS A 128 7.84 -5.33 18.70
CA CYS A 128 7.46 -4.17 17.90
C CYS A 128 8.52 -3.07 18.10
N ILE A 129 9.13 -2.57 17.03
CA ILE A 129 10.05 -1.43 17.09
C ILE A 129 9.40 -0.28 16.33
N PHE A 130 9.07 0.80 17.04
CA PHE A 130 8.50 2.01 16.47
C PHE A 130 9.60 2.97 16.10
N ILE A 131 9.63 3.39 14.84
CA ILE A 131 10.58 4.36 14.32
C ILE A 131 9.92 5.73 14.40
N CYS A 132 10.35 6.47 15.39
CA CYS A 132 9.88 7.80 15.71
C CYS A 132 10.86 8.84 15.16
N TYR A 133 10.40 10.04 14.86
CA TYR A 133 11.25 11.08 14.32
C TYR A 133 10.82 12.46 14.82
N ASN A 134 11.80 13.30 15.13
CA ASN A 134 11.52 14.68 15.52
C ASN A 134 11.11 15.53 14.31
N THR A 135 9.96 16.17 14.39
CA THR A 135 9.33 16.94 13.30
C THR A 135 9.80 18.39 13.19
N ARG A 136 10.63 18.88 14.13
CA ARG A 136 11.07 20.29 14.14
C ARG A 136 12.06 20.64 13.03
N PHE A 137 12.92 19.69 12.65
CA PHE A 137 14.03 19.95 11.72
C PHE A 137 13.78 19.47 10.28
N SER A 138 12.71 18.71 10.03
CA SER A 138 12.46 18.08 8.71
C SER A 138 11.28 18.68 7.95
N GLN A 139 10.83 19.89 8.30
CA GLN A 139 9.70 20.51 7.62
C GLN A 139 10.05 20.83 6.16
N GLY A 140 9.41 20.16 5.21
CA GLY A 140 9.58 20.40 3.78
C GLY A 140 10.59 19.50 3.04
N SER A 141 11.28 18.58 3.73
CA SER A 141 12.14 17.56 3.08
C SER A 141 11.64 16.14 3.37
N TYR A 142 12.08 15.18 2.55
CA TYR A 142 11.81 13.74 2.77
C TYR A 142 12.89 13.06 3.61
N ALA A 143 13.81 13.83 4.19
CA ALA A 143 14.99 13.30 4.89
C ALA A 143 14.62 12.38 6.05
N ASN A 144 13.60 12.72 6.81
CA ASN A 144 13.08 11.90 7.90
C ASN A 144 12.61 10.51 7.43
N ILE A 145 11.82 10.47 6.36
CA ILE A 145 11.29 9.25 5.76
C ILE A 145 12.43 8.41 5.16
N GLN A 146 13.37 9.03 4.44
CA GLN A 146 14.51 8.34 3.82
C GLN A 146 15.42 7.70 4.87
N SER A 147 15.79 8.48 5.88
CA SER A 147 16.64 8.07 7.00
C SER A 147 15.99 6.89 7.76
N ALA A 148 14.73 7.04 8.17
CA ALA A 148 13.99 5.97 8.85
C ALA A 148 13.83 4.71 7.97
N SER A 149 13.58 4.87 6.67
CA SER A 149 13.43 3.75 5.73
C SER A 149 14.72 2.94 5.58
N ALA A 150 15.88 3.61 5.58
CA ALA A 150 17.17 2.95 5.54
C ALA A 150 17.42 2.12 6.81
N ALA A 151 17.16 2.72 7.99
CA ALA A 151 17.26 2.02 9.28
C ALA A 151 16.34 0.79 9.35
N VAL A 152 15.10 0.92 8.87
CA VAL A 152 14.16 -0.21 8.77
C VAL A 152 14.69 -1.30 7.85
N MET A 153 15.24 -0.96 6.69
CA MET A 153 15.78 -1.96 5.78
C MET A 153 16.98 -2.72 6.36
N ASN A 154 17.87 -2.05 7.08
CA ASN A 154 18.97 -2.72 7.79
C ASN A 154 18.44 -3.73 8.82
N MET A 155 17.50 -3.32 9.68
CA MET A 155 16.86 -4.23 10.65
C MET A 155 16.22 -5.44 9.98
N LEU A 156 15.46 -5.23 8.89
CA LEU A 156 14.77 -6.31 8.19
C LEU A 156 15.73 -7.32 7.55
N LEU A 157 16.85 -6.85 7.01
CA LEU A 157 17.86 -7.71 6.42
C LEU A 157 18.61 -8.51 7.50
N ARG A 158 18.98 -7.87 8.60
CA ARG A 158 19.63 -8.57 9.73
C ARG A 158 18.69 -9.57 10.40
N ALA A 159 17.44 -9.19 10.63
CA ALA A 159 16.44 -10.12 11.17
C ALA A 159 16.35 -11.38 10.29
N HIS A 160 16.28 -11.20 8.97
CA HIS A 160 16.21 -12.32 8.03
C HIS A 160 17.50 -13.16 8.01
N SER A 161 18.68 -12.54 8.13
CA SER A 161 19.94 -13.29 8.19
C SER A 161 20.07 -14.13 9.46
N LEU A 162 19.42 -13.73 10.56
CA LEU A 162 19.31 -14.46 11.83
C LEU A 162 18.15 -15.46 11.87
N GLY A 163 17.39 -15.60 10.77
CA GLY A 163 16.24 -16.51 10.68
C GLY A 163 14.94 -15.97 11.27
N LEU A 164 14.87 -14.69 11.62
CA LEU A 164 13.64 -14.02 12.05
C LEU A 164 12.80 -13.57 10.83
N GLY A 165 11.49 -13.54 11.03
CA GLY A 165 10.53 -12.97 10.11
C GLY A 165 10.22 -11.51 10.46
N GLY A 166 10.40 -10.60 9.50
CA GLY A 166 10.11 -9.18 9.67
C GLY A 166 8.90 -8.69 8.86
N PHE A 167 8.14 -7.76 9.42
CA PHE A 167 7.12 -6.99 8.72
C PHE A 167 7.25 -5.50 8.99
N TRP A 168 7.45 -4.72 7.93
CA TRP A 168 7.40 -3.27 7.97
C TRP A 168 5.96 -2.78 7.72
N GLN A 169 5.38 -2.18 8.75
CA GLN A 169 4.08 -1.53 8.70
C GLN A 169 4.27 -0.01 8.61
N ALA A 170 4.13 0.51 7.39
CA ALA A 170 4.21 1.96 7.12
C ALA A 170 2.86 2.67 7.36
N THR A 171 1.74 1.94 7.32
CA THR A 171 0.41 2.53 7.51
C THR A 171 0.08 2.65 8.99
N ILE A 172 0.17 3.87 9.52
CA ILE A 172 -0.26 4.22 10.87
C ILE A 172 -1.70 4.74 10.81
N THR A 173 -2.63 4.07 11.51
CA THR A 173 -4.06 4.40 11.40
C THR A 173 -4.65 5.16 12.59
N ASP A 174 -4.00 5.13 13.75
CA ASP A 174 -4.41 5.90 14.91
C ASP A 174 -3.19 6.52 15.60
N ARG A 175 -2.85 7.75 15.20
CA ARG A 175 -1.67 8.47 15.72
C ARG A 175 -1.86 8.91 17.17
N LEU A 176 -3.10 9.17 17.59
CA LEU A 176 -3.40 9.62 18.96
C LEU A 176 -3.22 8.47 19.94
N LEU A 177 -3.76 7.29 19.62
CA LEU A 177 -3.58 6.08 20.41
C LEU A 177 -2.09 5.72 20.55
N LEU A 178 -1.33 5.79 19.45
CA LEU A 178 0.12 5.53 19.50
C LEU A 178 0.85 6.55 20.37
N ARG A 179 0.52 7.84 20.27
CA ARG A 179 1.13 8.88 21.10
C ARG A 179 0.89 8.64 22.58
N GLU A 180 -0.32 8.21 22.95
CA GLU A 180 -0.67 7.88 24.34
C GLU A 180 0.10 6.66 24.84
N ILE A 181 0.01 5.53 24.13
CA ILE A 181 0.64 4.26 24.55
C ILE A 181 2.17 4.39 24.60
N LEU A 182 2.77 5.01 23.58
CA LEU A 182 4.22 5.16 23.46
C LEU A 182 4.75 6.40 24.21
N ARG A 183 3.86 7.19 24.83
CA ARG A 183 4.18 8.41 25.58
C ARG A 183 5.03 9.40 24.78
N LEU A 184 4.69 9.59 23.49
CA LEU A 184 5.50 10.44 22.62
C LEU A 184 5.34 11.92 22.96
N PRO A 185 6.43 12.70 22.98
CA PRO A 185 6.36 14.15 23.13
C PRO A 185 5.68 14.79 21.92
N ARG A 186 5.31 16.06 22.05
CA ARG A 186 4.45 16.75 21.08
C ARG A 186 5.04 16.79 19.66
N ASP A 187 6.36 16.92 19.58
CA ASP A 187 7.16 17.13 18.38
C ASP A 187 7.73 15.84 17.77
N VAL A 188 7.44 14.67 18.35
CA VAL A 188 7.87 13.37 17.84
C VAL A 188 6.68 12.64 17.21
N GLU A 189 6.89 12.12 16.00
CA GLU A 189 5.90 11.37 15.25
C GLU A 189 6.39 9.96 14.94
N VAL A 190 5.48 8.98 14.96
CA VAL A 190 5.75 7.65 14.41
C VAL A 190 5.71 7.73 12.89
N LEU A 191 6.83 7.39 12.26
CA LEU A 191 6.92 7.26 10.79
C LEU A 191 6.46 5.88 10.34
N SER A 192 6.92 4.83 11.02
CA SER A 192 6.52 3.45 10.77
C SER A 192 6.86 2.53 11.94
N THR A 193 6.42 1.29 11.86
CA THR A 193 6.73 0.24 12.85
C THR A 193 7.27 -0.99 12.15
N THR A 194 8.22 -1.67 12.76
CA THR A 194 8.66 -3.01 12.38
C THR A 194 8.23 -4.04 13.41
N LEU A 195 7.80 -5.20 12.92
CA LEU A 195 7.31 -6.32 13.71
C LEU A 195 8.22 -7.52 13.46
N PHE A 196 8.71 -8.15 14.54
CA PHE A 196 9.65 -9.26 14.47
C PHE A 196 9.22 -10.45 15.34
N GLY A 197 9.62 -11.63 14.89
CA GLY A 197 9.40 -12.91 15.56
C GLY A 197 9.98 -14.05 14.74
N TYR A 198 9.86 -15.29 15.21
CA TYR A 198 10.24 -16.45 14.41
C TYR A 198 9.10 -16.83 13.44
N PRO A 199 9.36 -17.02 12.14
CA PRO A 199 8.31 -17.19 11.15
C PRO A 199 7.53 -18.50 11.35
N ALA A 200 6.20 -18.42 11.28
CA ALA A 200 5.28 -19.57 11.18
C ALA A 200 4.69 -19.71 9.76
N GLU A 201 5.37 -19.13 8.77
CA GLU A 201 5.02 -19.23 7.36
C GLU A 201 6.25 -19.01 6.47
N SER A 202 6.18 -19.52 5.24
CA SER A 202 7.21 -19.31 4.21
C SER A 202 6.57 -18.82 2.90
N PRO A 203 6.26 -17.51 2.78
CA PRO A 203 5.62 -16.97 1.59
C PRO A 203 6.53 -17.05 0.36
N GLY A 204 5.94 -17.34 -0.80
CA GLY A 204 6.65 -17.30 -2.08
C GLY A 204 7.18 -15.90 -2.44
N ALA A 205 8.12 -15.84 -3.37
CA ALA A 205 8.62 -14.58 -3.91
C ALA A 205 7.50 -13.77 -4.58
N PRO A 206 7.25 -12.50 -4.20
CA PRO A 206 6.36 -11.66 -4.98
C PRO A 206 7.01 -11.37 -6.33
N ALA A 207 6.26 -11.42 -7.42
CA ALA A 207 6.78 -11.04 -8.73
C ALA A 207 7.35 -9.61 -8.68
N ARG A 208 8.57 -9.44 -9.19
CA ARG A 208 9.19 -8.15 -9.44
C ARG A 208 8.87 -7.71 -10.87
N ARG A 209 8.88 -6.41 -11.10
CA ARG A 209 8.76 -5.88 -12.47
C ARG A 209 10.03 -6.13 -13.24
N ASP A 210 9.88 -6.20 -14.55
CA ASP A 210 11.00 -6.12 -15.47
C ASP A 210 11.75 -4.78 -15.24
N PRO A 211 13.06 -4.80 -14.98
CA PRO A 211 13.86 -3.59 -14.80
C PRO A 211 13.78 -2.61 -15.98
N SER A 212 13.57 -3.09 -17.21
CA SER A 212 13.40 -2.23 -18.40
C SER A 212 12.21 -1.26 -18.28
N HIS A 213 11.23 -1.58 -17.43
CA HIS A 213 10.07 -0.74 -17.17
C HIS A 213 10.31 0.32 -16.06
N LEU A 214 11.40 0.22 -15.30
CA LEU A 214 11.65 1.03 -14.11
C LEU A 214 12.96 1.82 -14.18
N VAL A 215 13.94 1.33 -14.95
CA VAL A 215 15.29 1.90 -15.02
C VAL A 215 15.42 2.78 -16.26
N HIS A 216 15.79 4.03 -16.03
CA HIS A 216 16.07 5.02 -17.06
C HIS A 216 17.53 5.43 -16.96
N TRP A 217 18.25 5.44 -18.08
CA TRP A 217 19.65 5.87 -18.17
C TRP A 217 19.68 7.34 -18.55
N GLU A 218 20.50 8.13 -17.85
CA GLU A 218 20.69 9.57 -18.03
C GLU A 218 19.45 10.45 -17.78
N LYS A 219 18.35 10.21 -18.49
CA LYS A 219 17.11 11.00 -18.45
C LYS A 219 15.89 10.12 -18.35
N TYR A 220 14.83 10.63 -17.72
CA TYR A 220 13.54 9.96 -17.69
C TYR A 220 12.99 9.81 -19.12
N ASP A 221 12.71 8.57 -19.52
CA ASP A 221 12.26 8.25 -20.86
C ASP A 221 10.74 8.45 -20.96
N LEU A 222 10.35 9.65 -21.42
CA LEU A 222 8.94 10.03 -21.62
C LEU A 222 8.26 9.25 -22.76
N THR A 223 9.02 8.57 -23.61
CA THR A 223 8.46 7.75 -24.70
C THR A 223 7.95 6.41 -24.20
N ARG A 224 8.41 5.95 -23.01
CA ARG A 224 7.89 4.75 -22.36
C ARG A 224 6.52 4.99 -21.78
N LYS A 225 5.54 4.19 -22.20
CA LYS A 225 4.22 4.17 -21.58
C LYS A 225 4.34 3.56 -20.18
N PRO A 226 3.87 4.23 -19.11
CA PRO A 226 3.95 3.68 -17.76
C PRO A 226 3.17 2.36 -17.69
N VAL A 227 3.82 1.31 -17.18
CA VAL A 227 3.25 -0.04 -17.11
C VAL A 227 2.17 -0.16 -16.04
N LEU A 228 2.27 0.63 -14.97
CA LEU A 228 1.13 0.82 -14.08
C LEU A 228 0.25 1.98 -14.55
N PRO A 229 -1.07 1.79 -14.51
CA PRO A 229 -1.98 2.91 -14.56
C PRO A 229 -1.93 3.74 -13.27
N SER A 230 -1.07 4.75 -13.26
CA SER A 230 -1.14 5.88 -12.33
C SER A 230 -1.70 7.13 -13.00
N ALA A 231 -1.95 7.10 -14.31
CA ALA A 231 -2.50 8.22 -15.06
C ALA A 231 -4.03 8.13 -15.12
N TRP A 232 -4.72 9.26 -14.95
CA TRP A 232 -6.17 9.45 -15.07
C TRP A 232 -6.76 9.14 -16.47
N ARG A 233 -6.01 8.48 -17.37
CA ARG A 233 -6.42 8.20 -18.76
C ARG A 233 -6.38 6.70 -19.10
N PRO A 234 -7.40 5.92 -18.69
CA PRO A 234 -7.53 4.50 -19.03
C PRO A 234 -7.52 4.17 -20.53
N THR A 235 -7.86 5.14 -21.38
CA THR A 235 -7.81 5.01 -22.85
C THR A 235 -6.44 4.68 -23.41
N ASN A 236 -5.37 4.95 -22.65
CA ASN A 236 -4.00 4.79 -23.12
C ASN A 236 -3.39 3.43 -22.73
N TRP A 237 -4.16 2.56 -22.06
CA TRP A 237 -3.63 1.30 -21.54
C TRP A 237 -3.81 0.14 -22.51
N THR A 238 -2.95 -0.86 -22.39
CA THR A 238 -3.15 -2.18 -22.99
C THR A 238 -3.88 -3.10 -22.00
N LEU A 239 -4.48 -4.20 -22.48
CA LEU A 239 -5.07 -5.21 -21.58
C LEU A 239 -4.06 -5.80 -20.60
N ALA A 240 -2.79 -5.94 -21.00
CA ALA A 240 -1.72 -6.39 -20.11
C ALA A 240 -1.50 -5.40 -18.94
N GLN A 241 -1.51 -4.09 -19.21
CA GLN A 241 -1.38 -3.06 -18.17
C GLN A 241 -2.60 -3.03 -17.23
N VAL A 242 -3.81 -3.30 -17.76
CA VAL A 242 -5.03 -3.48 -16.93
C VAL A 242 -4.88 -4.72 -16.04
N ALA A 243 -4.35 -5.82 -16.56
CA ALA A 243 -4.12 -7.04 -15.78
C ALA A 243 -3.12 -6.81 -14.63
N ASP A 244 -2.01 -6.12 -14.91
CA ASP A 244 -1.02 -5.71 -13.91
C ASP A 244 -1.64 -4.82 -12.83
N TYR A 245 -2.57 -3.95 -13.23
CA TYR A 245 -3.32 -3.11 -12.28
C TYR A 245 -4.26 -3.91 -11.39
N HIS A 246 -5.05 -4.83 -11.95
CA HIS A 246 -5.92 -5.70 -11.15
C HIS A 246 -5.10 -6.49 -10.13
N GLN A 247 -3.94 -7.00 -10.54
CA GLN A 247 -3.00 -7.68 -9.66
C GLN A 247 -2.45 -6.75 -8.56
N ALA A 248 -2.07 -5.52 -8.91
CA ALA A 248 -1.65 -4.52 -7.93
C ALA A 248 -2.79 -4.20 -6.93
N ARG A 249 -4.03 -4.13 -7.40
CA ARG A 249 -5.19 -3.84 -6.55
C ARG A 249 -5.42 -4.92 -5.50
N ILE A 250 -5.35 -6.20 -5.87
CA ILE A 250 -5.50 -7.28 -4.89
C ILE A 250 -4.30 -7.36 -3.92
N ARG A 251 -3.09 -6.97 -4.36
CA ARG A 251 -1.87 -6.95 -3.51
C ARG A 251 -1.87 -5.82 -2.48
N ALA A 252 -2.43 -4.66 -2.81
CA ALA A 252 -2.59 -3.55 -1.85
C ALA A 252 -3.56 -3.91 -0.71
N GLY A 253 -4.23 -5.06 -0.81
CA GLY A 253 -5.14 -5.56 0.20
C GLY A 253 -6.48 -4.82 0.19
N PRO A 254 -7.44 -5.33 0.97
CA PRO A 254 -8.80 -4.78 1.00
C PRO A 254 -8.86 -3.32 1.46
N ARG A 255 -7.87 -2.79 2.18
CA ARG A 255 -7.95 -1.45 2.79
C ARG A 255 -7.85 -0.30 1.78
N TYR A 256 -7.13 -0.49 0.68
CA TYR A 256 -6.95 0.54 -0.37
C TYR A 256 -7.89 0.37 -1.58
N ASN A 257 -8.63 -0.75 -1.64
CA ASN A 257 -9.48 -1.11 -2.78
C ASN A 257 -10.91 -1.49 -2.43
N LYS A 258 -11.29 -1.43 -1.16
CA LYS A 258 -12.69 -1.58 -0.77
C LYS A 258 -13.47 -0.34 -1.23
N PRO A 259 -14.63 -0.53 -1.88
CA PRO A 259 -15.59 0.56 -2.05
C PRO A 259 -15.93 1.15 -0.68
N VAL A 260 -16.33 2.42 -0.66
CA VAL A 260 -16.79 3.05 0.58
C VAL A 260 -17.91 2.17 1.16
N ALA A 261 -17.94 1.95 2.48
CA ALA A 261 -18.86 0.98 3.08
C ALA A 261 -20.35 1.25 2.76
N SER A 262 -20.73 2.51 2.54
CA SER A 262 -22.06 2.88 2.03
C SER A 262 -22.28 2.46 0.57
N GLU A 263 -21.33 2.77 -0.31
CA GLU A 263 -21.35 2.36 -1.72
C GLU A 263 -21.43 0.85 -1.86
N TYR A 264 -20.60 0.12 -1.10
CA TYR A 264 -20.62 -1.34 -1.10
C TYR A 264 -22.00 -1.89 -0.76
N ARG A 265 -22.61 -1.39 0.33
CA ARG A 265 -23.94 -1.83 0.76
C ARG A 265 -25.01 -1.54 -0.29
N ALA A 266 -24.96 -0.36 -0.91
CA ALA A 266 -25.92 0.04 -1.95
C ALA A 266 -25.78 -0.85 -3.21
N VAL A 267 -24.56 -1.01 -3.72
CA VAL A 267 -24.28 -1.83 -4.90
C VAL A 267 -24.63 -3.29 -4.64
N ARG A 268 -24.25 -3.83 -3.48
CA ARG A 268 -24.60 -5.21 -3.09
C ARG A 268 -26.11 -5.46 -3.17
N GLY A 269 -26.90 -4.64 -2.46
CA GLY A 269 -28.36 -4.83 -2.41
C GLY A 269 -29.02 -4.67 -3.79
N TYR A 270 -28.50 -3.77 -4.63
CA TYR A 270 -28.95 -3.62 -6.01
C TYR A 270 -28.67 -4.88 -6.85
N LEU A 271 -27.47 -5.44 -6.77
CA LEU A 271 -27.06 -6.59 -7.60
C LEU A 271 -27.94 -7.81 -7.37
N GLY A 272 -28.17 -8.21 -6.11
CA GLY A 272 -29.03 -9.37 -5.88
C GLY A 272 -30.49 -9.11 -6.22
N HIS A 273 -31.00 -7.88 -6.04
CA HIS A 273 -32.33 -7.52 -6.55
C HIS A 273 -32.41 -7.63 -8.07
N ALA A 274 -31.42 -7.11 -8.80
CA ALA A 274 -31.36 -7.16 -10.25
C ALA A 274 -31.30 -8.60 -10.78
N LEU A 275 -30.49 -9.46 -10.15
CA LEU A 275 -30.39 -10.89 -10.50
C LEU A 275 -31.72 -11.62 -10.25
N ARG A 276 -32.37 -11.42 -9.10
CA ARG A 276 -33.69 -12.01 -8.82
C ARG A 276 -34.75 -11.54 -9.82
N ARG A 277 -34.75 -10.25 -10.17
CA ARG A 277 -35.66 -9.69 -11.20
C ARG A 277 -35.40 -10.27 -12.59
N ALA A 278 -34.15 -10.62 -12.88
CA ALA A 278 -33.78 -11.33 -14.11
C ALA A 278 -34.15 -12.83 -14.10
N GLY A 279 -34.86 -13.33 -13.08
CA GLY A 279 -35.23 -14.73 -12.96
C GLY A 279 -34.06 -15.65 -12.57
N VAL A 280 -33.00 -15.09 -12.00
CA VAL A 280 -31.88 -15.83 -11.41
C VAL A 280 -32.20 -16.12 -9.94
N ASN A 281 -33.20 -16.97 -9.71
CA ASN A 281 -33.69 -17.34 -8.38
C ASN A 281 -34.03 -18.84 -8.29
N ALA A 282 -33.49 -19.64 -9.19
CA ALA A 282 -33.74 -21.08 -9.30
C ALA A 282 -32.46 -21.81 -9.68
N SER A 283 -32.41 -23.10 -9.34
CA SER A 283 -31.32 -24.00 -9.73
C SER A 283 -31.16 -24.08 -11.24
N GLY A 284 -29.91 -24.17 -11.71
CA GLY A 284 -29.58 -24.30 -13.14
C GLY A 284 -29.45 -22.98 -13.88
N LYS A 285 -29.63 -21.84 -13.20
CA LYS A 285 -29.32 -20.51 -13.73
C LYS A 285 -27.82 -20.24 -13.68
N VAL A 286 -27.28 -19.65 -14.75
CA VAL A 286 -25.85 -19.35 -14.87
C VAL A 286 -25.62 -17.84 -14.86
N VAL A 287 -24.75 -17.38 -13.98
CA VAL A 287 -24.32 -15.97 -13.89
C VAL A 287 -22.83 -15.87 -14.20
N VAL A 288 -22.46 -14.95 -15.09
CA VAL A 288 -21.05 -14.64 -15.40
C VAL A 288 -20.70 -13.24 -14.91
N ASP A 289 -19.73 -13.13 -14.01
CA ASP A 289 -19.18 -11.82 -13.62
C ASP A 289 -17.93 -11.50 -14.45
N LEU A 290 -17.96 -10.36 -15.14
CA LEU A 290 -16.89 -9.93 -16.04
C LEU A 290 -15.93 -9.00 -15.28
N LEU A 291 -14.67 -9.42 -15.18
CA LEU A 291 -13.59 -8.71 -14.51
C LEU A 291 -13.89 -8.35 -13.04
N PRO A 292 -14.22 -9.34 -12.17
CA PRO A 292 -14.54 -9.11 -10.76
C PRO A 292 -13.41 -8.47 -9.94
N CYS A 293 -12.16 -8.55 -10.41
CA CYS A 293 -10.93 -8.04 -9.79
C CYS A 293 -10.74 -8.49 -8.33
N THR A 294 -11.36 -7.78 -7.38
CA THR A 294 -11.29 -8.14 -5.95
C THR A 294 -12.18 -9.32 -5.57
N GLY A 295 -13.15 -9.68 -6.41
CA GLY A 295 -14.16 -10.72 -6.12
C GLY A 295 -15.20 -10.31 -5.09
N LEU A 296 -15.15 -9.08 -4.55
CA LEU A 296 -16.00 -8.63 -3.45
C LEU A 296 -17.50 -8.64 -3.80
N TYR A 297 -17.85 -8.23 -5.02
CA TYR A 297 -19.24 -8.23 -5.48
C TYR A 297 -19.69 -9.61 -5.96
N LEU A 298 -18.79 -10.39 -6.58
CA LEU A 298 -19.05 -11.78 -6.93
C LEU A 298 -19.38 -12.62 -5.69
N GLU A 299 -18.58 -12.49 -4.63
CA GLU A 299 -18.85 -13.09 -3.31
C GLU A 299 -20.25 -12.70 -2.82
N ALA A 300 -20.58 -11.40 -2.87
CA ALA A 300 -21.85 -10.90 -2.38
C ALA A 300 -23.05 -11.44 -3.19
N MET A 301 -22.97 -11.43 -4.52
CA MET A 301 -24.00 -12.00 -5.40
C MET A 301 -24.16 -13.50 -5.19
N SER A 302 -23.06 -14.23 -5.05
CA SER A 302 -23.10 -15.67 -4.80
C SER A 302 -23.83 -16.03 -3.50
N ASN A 303 -23.76 -15.16 -2.49
CA ASN A 303 -24.51 -15.32 -1.24
C ASN A 303 -25.99 -14.93 -1.38
N GLU A 304 -26.32 -13.98 -2.25
CA GLU A 304 -27.70 -13.49 -2.41
C GLU A 304 -28.58 -14.37 -3.32
N VAL A 305 -28.00 -15.11 -4.25
CA VAL A 305 -28.68 -16.07 -5.13
C VAL A 305 -27.94 -17.41 -5.13
N PRO A 306 -27.93 -18.12 -3.98
CA PRO A 306 -27.10 -19.31 -3.81
C PRO A 306 -27.47 -20.47 -4.74
N GLU A 307 -28.66 -20.47 -5.33
CA GLU A 307 -29.14 -21.51 -6.25
C GLU A 307 -28.51 -21.42 -7.65
N ALA A 308 -27.96 -20.25 -8.00
CA ALA A 308 -27.33 -20.02 -9.29
C ALA A 308 -25.88 -20.52 -9.32
N SER A 309 -25.45 -21.00 -10.48
CA SER A 309 -24.06 -21.32 -10.78
C SER A 309 -23.32 -20.07 -11.23
N PHE A 310 -22.18 -19.80 -10.61
CA PHE A 310 -21.35 -18.64 -10.94
C PHE A 310 -20.13 -19.04 -11.76
N GLN A 311 -19.84 -18.21 -12.76
CA GLN A 311 -18.60 -18.22 -13.50
C GLN A 311 -18.06 -16.79 -13.51
N PHE A 312 -16.78 -16.61 -13.79
CA PHE A 312 -16.21 -15.28 -13.93
C PHE A 312 -15.07 -15.25 -14.94
N VAL A 313 -14.91 -14.08 -15.54
CA VAL A 313 -13.90 -13.80 -16.55
C VAL A 313 -12.84 -12.88 -15.93
N GLU A 314 -11.56 -13.25 -16.01
CA GLU A 314 -10.45 -12.39 -15.57
C GLU A 314 -9.26 -12.40 -16.56
N LEU A 315 -8.47 -11.34 -16.55
CA LEU A 315 -7.29 -11.16 -17.40
C LEU A 315 -6.11 -12.03 -16.97
N GLY A 316 -5.96 -12.26 -15.66
CA GLY A 316 -4.77 -12.88 -15.08
C GLY A 316 -5.08 -13.94 -14.04
N ARG A 317 -4.37 -15.08 -14.12
CA ARG A 317 -4.57 -16.25 -13.24
C ARG A 317 -4.41 -15.94 -11.76
N GLN A 318 -3.48 -15.06 -11.38
CA GLN A 318 -3.28 -14.68 -9.97
C GLN A 318 -4.47 -13.91 -9.38
N VAL A 319 -5.14 -13.09 -10.20
CA VAL A 319 -6.36 -12.39 -9.77
C VAL A 319 -7.50 -13.38 -9.62
N ALA A 320 -7.62 -14.31 -10.57
CA ALA A 320 -8.60 -15.39 -10.48
C ALA A 320 -8.42 -16.27 -9.24
N GLU A 321 -7.18 -16.65 -8.90
CA GLU A 321 -6.89 -17.39 -7.66
C GLU A 321 -7.28 -16.60 -6.40
N PHE A 322 -7.05 -15.29 -6.39
CA PHE A 322 -7.45 -14.42 -5.29
C PHE A 322 -8.98 -14.34 -5.14
N VAL A 323 -9.69 -14.19 -6.27
CA VAL A 323 -11.16 -14.23 -6.31
C VAL A 323 -11.65 -15.59 -5.80
N GLN A 324 -11.08 -16.69 -6.28
CA GLN A 324 -11.49 -18.05 -5.90
C GLN A 324 -11.38 -18.28 -4.38
N ARG A 325 -10.30 -17.82 -3.74
CA ARG A 325 -10.10 -17.95 -2.28
C ARG A 325 -11.11 -17.15 -1.46
N ARG A 326 -11.75 -16.15 -2.05
CA ARG A 326 -12.77 -15.32 -1.40
C ARG A 326 -14.16 -15.95 -1.50
N LEU A 327 -14.45 -16.70 -2.56
CA LEU A 327 -15.80 -17.20 -2.78
C LEU A 327 -16.16 -18.30 -1.77
N PRO A 328 -17.39 -18.27 -1.23
CA PRO A 328 -17.87 -19.31 -0.32
C PRO A 328 -18.01 -20.66 -1.02
N ARG A 329 -18.22 -20.64 -2.35
CA ARG A 329 -18.37 -21.79 -3.22
C ARG A 329 -17.53 -21.57 -4.48
N PRO A 330 -16.84 -22.59 -5.00
CA PRO A 330 -16.07 -22.46 -6.22
C PRO A 330 -16.91 -21.96 -7.40
N ALA A 331 -16.40 -20.98 -8.13
CA ALA A 331 -16.92 -20.56 -9.44
C ALA A 331 -15.97 -21.01 -10.55
N THR A 332 -16.48 -21.14 -11.78
CA THR A 332 -15.65 -21.46 -12.96
C THR A 332 -14.91 -20.21 -13.44
N PHE A 333 -13.59 -20.29 -13.55
CA PHE A 333 -12.75 -19.21 -14.07
C PHE A 333 -12.53 -19.35 -15.57
N HIS A 334 -12.68 -18.24 -16.28
CA HIS A 334 -12.39 -18.10 -17.71
C HIS A 334 -11.39 -16.98 -17.93
N GLN A 335 -10.36 -17.21 -18.75
CA GLN A 335 -9.37 -16.19 -19.03
C GLN A 335 -9.84 -15.28 -20.18
N TYR A 336 -9.81 -13.96 -19.96
CA TYR A 336 -9.99 -12.99 -21.04
C TYR A 336 -8.65 -12.74 -21.72
N ALA A 337 -8.47 -13.30 -22.91
CA ALA A 337 -7.20 -13.28 -23.63
C ALA A 337 -7.35 -12.68 -25.02
N MET A 338 -6.25 -12.12 -25.53
CA MET A 338 -6.19 -11.62 -26.89
C MET A 338 -6.37 -12.78 -27.89
N THR A 339 -7.27 -12.61 -28.86
CA THR A 339 -7.47 -13.53 -29.97
C THR A 339 -6.42 -13.28 -31.05
N ALA A 340 -6.10 -14.33 -31.81
CA ALA A 340 -5.17 -14.26 -32.95
C ALA A 340 -5.61 -13.25 -34.03
N THR A 341 -6.92 -12.97 -34.12
CA THR A 341 -7.54 -12.06 -35.09
C THR A 341 -7.60 -10.60 -34.64
N GLY A 342 -6.99 -10.25 -33.50
CA GLY A 342 -7.01 -8.88 -32.99
C GLY A 342 -8.32 -8.53 -32.28
N GLY A 343 -8.61 -9.24 -31.20
CA GLY A 343 -9.71 -8.98 -30.27
C GLY A 343 -9.36 -9.55 -28.90
N ALA A 344 -10.26 -9.49 -27.92
CA ALA A 344 -10.13 -10.27 -26.69
C ALA A 344 -11.46 -10.95 -26.38
N SER A 345 -11.41 -12.22 -25.98
CA SER A 345 -12.58 -13.03 -25.64
C SER A 345 -12.26 -14.04 -24.56
N SER A 346 -13.30 -14.56 -23.92
CA SER A 346 -13.24 -15.74 -23.07
C SER A 346 -13.53 -17.02 -23.86
N ASP A 347 -13.29 -18.16 -23.23
CA ASP A 347 -13.65 -19.50 -23.73
C ASP A 347 -15.08 -19.93 -23.37
N ILE A 348 -15.89 -19.01 -22.83
CA ILE A 348 -17.31 -19.26 -22.51
C ILE A 348 -18.09 -19.45 -23.81
N ALA A 349 -18.99 -20.44 -23.85
CA ALA A 349 -19.84 -20.72 -25.00
C ALA A 349 -20.87 -19.61 -25.25
N ASP A 350 -21.23 -19.39 -26.52
CA ASP A 350 -22.28 -18.47 -26.94
C ASP A 350 -23.63 -18.83 -26.28
N ALA A 351 -24.41 -17.81 -25.91
CA ALA A 351 -25.77 -17.97 -25.37
C ALA A 351 -25.88 -19.00 -24.22
N SER A 352 -24.87 -19.08 -23.35
CA SER A 352 -24.80 -20.05 -22.26
C SER A 352 -25.24 -19.51 -20.90
N SER A 353 -25.37 -18.20 -20.76
CA SER A 353 -25.57 -17.52 -19.47
C SER A 353 -26.93 -16.83 -19.36
N ASP A 354 -27.57 -16.91 -18.19
CA ASP A 354 -28.86 -16.26 -17.92
C ASP A 354 -28.68 -14.78 -17.53
N ALA A 355 -27.60 -14.48 -16.82
CA ALA A 355 -27.20 -13.11 -16.51
C ALA A 355 -25.68 -12.92 -16.61
N ALA A 356 -25.28 -11.68 -16.93
CA ALA A 356 -23.90 -11.25 -16.88
C ALA A 356 -23.82 -9.97 -16.06
N THR A 357 -22.79 -9.84 -15.25
CA THR A 357 -22.57 -8.68 -14.41
C THR A 357 -21.24 -8.02 -14.73
N LEU A 358 -21.22 -6.69 -14.65
CA LEU A 358 -20.03 -5.89 -14.84
C LEU A 358 -20.08 -4.78 -13.79
N VAL A 359 -19.57 -5.11 -12.61
CA VAL A 359 -19.65 -4.25 -11.42
C VAL A 359 -18.39 -3.41 -11.24
N PHE A 360 -17.31 -3.80 -11.93
CA PHE A 360 -16.08 -3.05 -11.94
C PHE A 360 -16.12 -1.94 -12.99
N ARG A 361 -15.51 -0.81 -12.65
CA ARG A 361 -15.48 0.44 -13.42
C ARG A 361 -15.07 0.20 -14.88
N LEU A 362 -16.04 0.00 -15.79
CA LEU A 362 -15.83 -0.14 -17.22
C LEU A 362 -15.02 1.03 -17.79
N GLU A 363 -15.15 2.21 -17.18
CA GLU A 363 -14.37 3.41 -17.46
C GLU A 363 -12.86 3.24 -17.26
N ASN A 364 -12.43 2.27 -16.44
CA ASN A 364 -11.02 1.94 -16.24
C ASN A 364 -10.45 1.05 -17.34
N LEU A 365 -11.24 0.71 -18.36
CA LEU A 365 -10.76 0.04 -19.57
C LEU A 365 -10.56 1.05 -20.72
N PRO A 366 -9.65 0.74 -21.66
CA PRO A 366 -9.55 1.46 -22.92
C PRO A 366 -10.87 1.44 -23.69
N THR A 367 -11.20 2.52 -24.42
CA THR A 367 -12.49 2.65 -25.12
C THR A 367 -12.79 1.48 -26.06
N ALA A 368 -11.78 1.00 -26.78
CA ALA A 368 -11.92 -0.17 -27.65
C ALA A 368 -12.29 -1.44 -26.85
N GLU A 369 -11.66 -1.63 -25.69
CA GLU A 369 -11.91 -2.76 -24.81
C GLU A 369 -13.27 -2.70 -24.11
N ARG A 370 -13.79 -1.50 -23.81
CA ARG A 370 -15.16 -1.34 -23.30
C ARG A 370 -16.18 -1.92 -24.27
N ARG A 371 -16.05 -1.61 -25.57
CA ARG A 371 -16.94 -2.11 -26.61
C ARG A 371 -16.82 -3.63 -26.77
N ARG A 372 -15.59 -4.14 -26.74
CA ARG A 372 -15.31 -5.58 -26.84
C ARG A 372 -15.89 -6.35 -25.65
N LEU A 373 -15.72 -5.85 -24.44
CA LEU A 373 -16.24 -6.50 -23.24
C LEU A 373 -17.78 -6.47 -23.19
N LEU A 374 -18.42 -5.40 -23.66
CA LEU A 374 -19.88 -5.36 -23.82
C LEU A 374 -20.37 -6.31 -24.92
N ALA A 375 -19.62 -6.43 -26.03
CA ALA A 375 -19.93 -7.41 -27.08
C ALA A 375 -19.78 -8.85 -26.57
N GLU A 376 -18.76 -9.10 -25.75
CA GLU A 376 -18.55 -10.38 -25.08
C GLU A 376 -19.69 -10.70 -24.12
N ALA A 377 -20.10 -9.73 -23.29
CA ALA A 377 -21.26 -9.87 -22.42
C ALA A 377 -22.53 -10.24 -23.21
N ARG A 378 -22.74 -9.61 -24.37
CA ARG A 378 -23.86 -9.94 -25.26
C ARG A 378 -23.73 -11.34 -25.86
N ARG A 379 -22.53 -11.76 -26.26
CA ARG A 379 -22.27 -13.07 -26.88
C ARG A 379 -22.60 -14.22 -25.93
N ILE A 380 -22.21 -14.13 -24.67
CA ILE A 380 -22.40 -15.20 -23.68
C ILE A 380 -23.84 -15.27 -23.14
N LEU A 381 -24.63 -14.21 -23.28
CA LEU A 381 -26.00 -14.15 -22.79
C LEU A 381 -26.97 -14.90 -23.71
N LYS A 382 -27.85 -15.70 -23.11
CA LYS A 382 -29.03 -16.30 -23.77
C LYS A 382 -29.91 -15.20 -24.38
N PRO A 383 -30.69 -15.49 -25.43
CA PRO A 383 -31.76 -14.59 -25.85
C PRO A 383 -32.69 -14.25 -24.68
N GLY A 384 -32.88 -12.95 -24.41
CA GLY A 384 -33.64 -12.48 -23.25
C GLY A 384 -32.87 -12.48 -21.91
N GLY A 385 -31.60 -12.88 -21.90
CA GLY A 385 -30.71 -12.79 -20.74
C GLY A 385 -30.41 -11.34 -20.33
N THR A 386 -29.99 -11.15 -19.09
CA THR A 386 -29.83 -9.80 -18.50
C THR A 386 -28.36 -9.42 -18.32
N LEU A 387 -27.97 -8.25 -18.83
CA LEU A 387 -26.70 -7.61 -18.50
C LEU A 387 -26.91 -6.57 -17.40
N VAL A 388 -26.24 -6.73 -16.27
CA VAL A 388 -26.23 -5.75 -15.17
C VAL A 388 -24.90 -5.00 -15.18
N VAL A 389 -24.93 -3.73 -15.59
CA VAL A 389 -23.76 -2.84 -15.52
C VAL A 389 -23.93 -1.91 -14.32
N VAL A 390 -22.93 -1.86 -13.45
CA VAL A 390 -22.91 -0.91 -12.34
C VAL A 390 -21.77 0.07 -12.54
N HIS A 391 -22.10 1.36 -12.53
CA HIS A 391 -21.13 2.44 -12.60
C HIS A 391 -21.15 3.22 -11.29
N THR A 392 -20.04 3.18 -10.55
CA THR A 392 -19.87 3.95 -9.31
C THR A 392 -19.09 5.22 -9.63
N ASN A 393 -19.79 6.36 -9.72
CA ASN A 393 -19.15 7.67 -9.84
C ASN A 393 -18.34 7.95 -8.58
N VAL A 394 -17.03 7.79 -8.67
CA VAL A 394 -16.11 8.34 -7.66
C VAL A 394 -15.17 9.26 -8.43
N ARG A 395 -15.43 10.55 -8.22
CA ARG A 395 -14.78 11.74 -8.78
C ARG A 395 -13.36 11.54 -9.32
#